data_AF-A0A3D2J9L2-F1
#
_entry.id   AF-A0A3D2J9L2-F1
#
_cell.length_a   1.000
_cell.length_b   1.000
_cell.length_c   1.000
_cell.angle_alpha   90.00
_cell.angle_beta   90.00
_cell.angle_gamma   90.00
#
_symmetry.space_group_name_H-M   'P 1'
#
loop_
_entity.id
_entity.type
_entity.pdbx_description
1 polymer ?
#
loop_
_entity_poly.entity_id
_entity_poly.type
_entity_poly.pdbx_seq_one_letter_code
_entity_poly.pdbx_strand_id
1 'polypeptide(L)'
;MALPNHPQANREQISDADTRAHITFTMNSQMGVILLSFLLLWVSIAHSLEDFVYGIPARFGLSVVTAALVLGAAYVVQVTGILLASKHARSGYMITFATGAVWAIAAAADHLKEVLTVWPYREGVLSKLLEVGIMLVGAALAVISLVVLLSRNVDAVRGQ
;
A
#
# COMPACT_ATOMS: atom_id res chain seq x y z
N MET A 1 -26.70 -16.00 -51.33
CA MET A 1 -26.13 -17.07 -50.48
C MET A 1 -25.61 -16.40 -49.21
N ALA A 2 -26.40 -16.41 -48.13
CA ALA A 2 -26.02 -15.76 -46.87
C ALA A 2 -25.23 -16.78 -46.04
N LEU A 3 -24.03 -16.41 -45.58
CA LEU A 3 -23.24 -17.25 -44.70
C LEU A 3 -23.97 -17.40 -43.35
N PRO A 4 -24.06 -18.62 -42.78
CA PRO A 4 -24.69 -18.82 -41.49
C PRO A 4 -23.92 -18.06 -40.41
N ASN A 5 -24.60 -17.13 -39.74
CA ASN A 5 -24.14 -16.53 -38.50
C ASN A 5 -23.96 -17.67 -37.47
N HIS A 6 -22.72 -17.99 -37.10
CA HIS A 6 -22.41 -18.99 -36.08
C HIS A 6 -22.30 -18.31 -34.70
N PRO A 7 -23.36 -18.31 -33.86
CA PRO A 7 -23.35 -17.68 -32.53
C PRO A 7 -22.33 -18.27 -31.54
N GLN A 8 -21.69 -19.40 -31.86
CA GLN A 8 -20.66 -20.00 -31.02
C GLN A 8 -19.30 -19.28 -31.11
N ALA A 9 -18.91 -18.80 -32.29
CA ALA A 9 -17.64 -18.10 -32.48
C ALA A 9 -17.56 -16.81 -31.63
N ASN A 10 -18.69 -16.11 -31.45
CA ASN A 10 -18.74 -14.91 -30.62
C ASN A 10 -18.64 -15.19 -29.12
N ARG A 11 -19.06 -16.37 -28.63
CA ARG A 11 -18.98 -16.70 -27.19
C ARG A 11 -17.55 -17.02 -26.76
N GLU A 12 -16.81 -17.79 -27.57
CA GLU A 12 -15.43 -18.15 -27.27
C GLU A 12 -14.51 -16.93 -27.29
N GLN A 13 -14.69 -16.02 -28.25
CA GLN A 13 -13.88 -14.81 -28.34
C GLN A 13 -14.09 -13.84 -27.18
N ILE A 14 -15.32 -13.70 -26.67
CA ILE A 14 -15.62 -12.85 -25.50
C ILE A 14 -15.01 -13.46 -24.22
N SER A 15 -15.07 -14.79 -24.07
CA SER A 15 -14.48 -15.49 -22.92
C SER A 15 -12.95 -15.33 -22.84
N ASP A 16 -12.25 -15.33 -23.98
CA ASP A 16 -10.79 -15.24 -24.02
C ASP A 16 -10.31 -13.80 -23.69
N ALA A 17 -11.05 -12.78 -24.15
CA ALA A 17 -10.75 -11.38 -23.85
C ALA A 17 -10.94 -11.06 -22.36
N ASP A 18 -12.05 -11.51 -21.77
CA ASP A 18 -12.34 -11.30 -20.35
C ASP A 18 -11.29 -11.97 -19.45
N THR A 19 -10.86 -13.18 -19.81
CA THR A 19 -9.82 -13.93 -19.09
C THR A 19 -8.49 -13.16 -19.09
N ARG A 20 -8.07 -12.63 -20.25
CA ARG A 20 -6.82 -11.86 -20.36
C ARG A 20 -6.87 -10.55 -19.58
N ALA A 21 -8.02 -9.87 -19.59
CA ALA A 21 -8.22 -8.64 -18.84
C ALA A 21 -8.10 -8.89 -17.32
N HIS A 22 -8.70 -9.97 -16.81
CA HIS A 22 -8.61 -10.35 -15.39
C HIS A 22 -7.18 -10.70 -14.96
N ILE A 23 -6.45 -11.49 -15.77
CA ILE A 23 -5.04 -11.83 -15.51
C ILE A 23 -4.18 -10.56 -15.47
N THR A 24 -4.35 -9.67 -16.46
CA THR A 24 -3.57 -8.44 -16.56
C THR A 24 -3.83 -7.51 -15.37
N PHE A 25 -5.10 -7.33 -14.99
CA PHE A 25 -5.48 -6.56 -13.82
C PHE A 25 -4.87 -7.13 -12.53
N THR A 26 -4.94 -8.45 -12.35
CA THR A 26 -4.42 -9.13 -11.15
C THR A 26 -2.90 -8.98 -11.03
N MET A 27 -2.16 -9.20 -12.12
CA MET A 27 -0.70 -9.07 -12.14
C MET A 27 -0.26 -7.62 -11.91
N ASN A 28 -0.89 -6.65 -12.58
CA ASN A 28 -0.56 -5.23 -12.44
C ASN A 28 -0.86 -4.72 -11.03
N SER A 29 -1.99 -5.12 -10.45
CA SER A 29 -2.39 -4.68 -9.10
C SER A 29 -1.47 -5.28 -8.03
N GLN A 30 -1.08 -6.55 -8.17
CA GLN A 30 -0.11 -7.18 -7.27
C GLN A 30 1.24 -6.46 -7.32
N MET A 31 1.77 -6.23 -8.52
CA MET A 31 3.03 -5.51 -8.69
C MET A 31 2.94 -4.10 -8.07
N GLY A 32 1.83 -3.40 -8.28
CA GLY A 32 1.55 -2.10 -7.67
C GLY A 32 1.60 -2.14 -6.13
N VAL A 33 0.93 -3.12 -5.50
CA VAL A 33 0.97 -3.31 -4.04
C VAL A 33 2.41 -3.52 -3.55
N ILE A 34 3.18 -4.37 -4.23
CA ILE A 34 4.56 -4.68 -3.83
C ILE A 34 5.45 -3.45 -3.96
N LEU A 35 5.42 -2.76 -5.11
CA LEU A 35 6.24 -1.58 -5.37
C LEU A 35 5.91 -0.44 -4.39
N LEU A 36 4.63 -0.17 -4.17
CA LEU A 36 4.21 0.86 -3.20
C LEU A 36 4.59 0.48 -1.78
N SER A 37 4.53 -0.80 -1.40
CA SER A 37 4.96 -1.25 -0.07
C SER A 37 6.45 -1.09 0.16
N PHE A 38 7.29 -1.39 -0.85
CA PHE A 38 8.73 -1.16 -0.78
C PHE A 38 9.08 0.34 -0.75
N LEU A 39 8.39 1.14 -1.55
CA LEU A 39 8.56 2.60 -1.53
C LEU A 39 8.18 3.16 -0.16
N LEU A 40 7.06 2.72 0.42
CA LEU A 40 6.62 3.12 1.76
C LEU A 40 7.64 2.71 2.83
N LEU A 41 8.19 1.50 2.77
CA LEU A 41 9.28 1.07 3.66
C LEU A 41 10.47 2.03 3.56
N TRP A 42 10.90 2.36 2.35
CA TRP A 42 12.07 3.22 2.14
C TRP A 42 11.86 4.62 2.74
N VAL A 43 10.76 5.29 2.41
CA VAL A 43 10.49 6.66 2.89
C VAL A 43 10.22 6.69 4.39
N SER A 44 9.50 5.69 4.93
CA SER A 44 9.22 5.64 6.37
C SER A 44 10.45 5.34 7.20
N ILE A 45 11.39 4.51 6.74
CA ILE A 45 12.66 4.26 7.45
C ILE A 45 13.48 5.55 7.51
N ALA A 46 13.64 6.22 6.37
CA ALA A 46 14.40 7.48 6.31
C ALA A 46 13.79 8.55 7.23
N HIS A 47 12.46 8.70 7.23
CA HIS A 47 11.80 9.65 8.12
C HIS A 47 11.86 9.24 9.59
N SER A 48 11.70 7.95 9.90
CA SER A 48 11.76 7.48 11.28
C SER A 48 13.13 7.77 11.92
N LEU A 49 14.22 7.63 11.16
CA LEU A 49 15.55 8.01 11.62
C LEU A 49 15.62 9.50 11.98
N GLU A 50 15.00 10.36 11.18
CA GLU A 50 14.85 11.77 11.48
C GLU A 50 14.02 11.98 12.77
N ASP A 51 12.89 11.29 12.93
CA ASP A 51 12.08 11.34 14.15
C ASP A 51 12.86 10.99 15.42
N PHE A 52 13.74 9.98 15.35
CA PHE A 52 14.63 9.64 16.46
C PHE A 52 15.63 10.75 16.78
N VAL A 53 16.23 11.38 15.76
CA VAL A 53 17.16 12.50 15.94
C VAL A 53 16.46 13.70 16.60
N TYR A 54 15.22 13.99 16.20
CA TYR A 54 14.42 15.09 16.72
C TYR A 54 13.66 14.75 18.02
N GLY A 55 13.87 13.55 18.58
CA GLY A 55 13.30 13.16 19.86
C GLY A 55 11.77 13.00 19.85
N ILE A 56 11.16 12.73 18.69
CA ILE A 56 9.71 12.51 18.56
C ILE A 56 9.21 11.41 19.49
N PRO A 57 9.87 10.25 19.68
CA PRO A 57 9.43 9.24 20.64
C PRO A 57 9.23 9.74 22.07
N ALA A 58 10.06 10.70 22.51
CA ALA A 58 9.98 11.26 23.86
C ALA A 58 8.69 12.09 24.05
N ARG A 59 8.13 12.67 22.97
CA ARG A 59 6.83 13.37 23.01
C ARG A 59 5.68 12.45 23.41
N PHE A 60 5.83 11.15 23.13
CA PHE A 60 4.86 10.10 23.49
C PHE A 60 5.23 9.37 24.79
N GLY A 61 6.24 9.84 25.53
CA GLY A 61 6.70 9.20 26.76
C GLY A 61 7.41 7.85 26.53
N LEU A 62 7.87 7.58 25.31
CA LEU A 62 8.56 6.33 24.97
C LEU A 62 10.07 6.50 25.11
N SER A 63 10.73 5.47 25.65
CA SER A 63 12.19 5.34 25.54
C SER A 63 12.59 5.07 24.09
N VAL A 64 13.81 5.46 23.70
CA VAL A 64 14.35 5.17 22.35
C VAL A 64 14.29 3.67 22.03
N VAL A 65 14.64 2.81 22.99
CA VAL A 65 14.62 1.36 22.81
C VAL A 65 13.20 0.85 22.57
N THR A 66 12.23 1.31 23.37
CA THR A 66 10.83 0.92 23.22
C THR A 66 10.28 1.35 21.87
N ALA A 67 10.52 2.59 21.46
CA ALA A 67 10.05 3.10 20.17
C ALA A 67 10.70 2.35 19.00
N ALA A 68 12.00 2.05 19.08
CA ALA A 68 12.70 1.29 18.05
C ALA A 68 12.16 -0.15 17.91
N LEU A 69 11.81 -0.80 19.03
CA LEU A 69 11.20 -2.13 19.02
C LEU A 69 9.80 -2.13 18.40
N VAL A 70 8.96 -1.15 18.78
CA VAL A 70 7.61 -1.00 18.21
C VAL A 70 7.68 -0.75 16.70
N LEU A 71 8.56 0.16 16.28
CA LEU A 71 8.78 0.47 14.87
C LEU A 71 9.33 -0.75 14.09
N GLY A 72 10.30 -1.46 14.67
CA GLY A 72 10.83 -2.70 14.10
C GLY A 72 9.74 -3.76 13.91
N ALA A 73 8.86 -3.93 14.90
CA ALA A 73 7.71 -4.84 14.79
C ALA A 73 6.74 -4.41 13.67
N ALA A 74 6.47 -3.10 13.53
CA ALA A 74 5.65 -2.58 12.44
C ALA A 74 6.27 -2.89 11.05
N TYR A 75 7.59 -2.76 10.90
CA TYR A 75 8.28 -3.14 9.67
C TYR A 75 8.24 -4.65 9.40
N VAL A 76 8.37 -5.50 10.42
CA VAL A 76 8.21 -6.94 10.27
C VAL A 76 6.81 -7.29 9.76
N VAL A 77 5.77 -6.63 10.30
CA VAL A 77 4.39 -6.78 9.81
C VAL A 77 4.28 -6.34 8.34
N GLN A 78 4.86 -5.19 7.98
CA GLN A 78 4.86 -4.71 6.59
C GLN A 78 5.53 -5.68 5.63
N VAL A 79 6.73 -6.17 5.97
CA VAL A 79 7.47 -7.16 5.16
C VAL A 79 6.68 -8.46 5.04
N THR A 80 6.02 -8.90 6.12
CA THR A 80 5.14 -10.08 6.10
C THR A 80 3.97 -9.89 5.13
N GLY A 81 3.37 -8.69 5.12
CA GLY A 81 2.35 -8.30 4.15
C GLY A 81 2.85 -8.42 2.71
N ILE A 82 4.04 -7.91 2.41
CA ILE A 82 4.68 -8.01 1.08
C ILE A 82 4.88 -9.47 0.67
N LEU A 83 5.44 -10.30 1.55
CA LEU A 83 5.71 -11.73 1.28
C LEU A 83 4.44 -12.54 1.05
N LEU A 84 3.35 -12.19 1.73
CA LEU A 84 2.06 -12.84 1.54
C LEU A 84 1.36 -12.33 0.27
N ALA A 85 1.44 -11.03 -0.03
CA ALA A 85 0.89 -10.44 -1.24
C ALA A 85 1.60 -10.95 -2.51
N SER A 86 2.92 -11.22 -2.45
CA SER A 86 3.67 -11.83 -3.56
C SER A 86 3.24 -13.27 -3.86
N LYS A 87 2.66 -13.96 -2.87
CA LYS A 87 2.03 -15.28 -3.02
C LYS A 87 0.54 -15.21 -3.31
N HIS A 88 0.02 -14.02 -3.65
CA HIS A 88 -1.41 -13.79 -3.89
C HIS A 88 -2.30 -14.16 -2.69
N ALA A 89 -1.78 -14.18 -1.46
CA ALA A 89 -2.57 -14.52 -0.28
C ALA A 89 -3.47 -13.34 0.14
N ARG A 90 -4.75 -13.61 0.42
CA ARG A 90 -5.70 -12.58 0.88
C ARG A 90 -5.20 -11.84 2.13
N SER A 91 -4.60 -12.57 3.07
CA SER A 91 -4.01 -11.99 4.29
C SER A 91 -2.90 -11.00 3.99
N GLY A 92 -2.12 -11.21 2.91
CA GLY A 92 -1.10 -10.26 2.48
C GLY A 92 -1.68 -8.91 2.12
N TYR A 93 -2.73 -8.89 1.29
CA TYR A 93 -3.42 -7.65 0.92
C TYR A 93 -4.13 -6.98 2.11
N MET A 94 -4.64 -7.75 3.07
CA MET A 94 -5.20 -7.20 4.31
C MET A 94 -4.13 -6.50 5.15
N ILE A 95 -2.95 -7.11 5.28
CA ILE A 95 -1.83 -6.53 6.02
C ILE A 95 -1.32 -5.27 5.30
N THR A 96 -1.10 -5.30 3.98
CA THR A 96 -0.63 -4.13 3.24
C THR A 96 -1.64 -2.99 3.25
N PHE A 97 -2.94 -3.30 3.20
CA PHE A 97 -4.01 -2.33 3.42
C PHE A 97 -3.89 -1.65 4.78
N ALA A 98 -3.84 -2.45 5.85
CA ALA A 98 -3.78 -1.95 7.22
C ALA A 98 -2.50 -1.12 7.45
N THR A 99 -1.35 -1.63 7.01
CA THR A 99 -0.08 -0.91 7.13
C THR A 99 -0.07 0.40 6.37
N GLY A 100 -0.54 0.42 5.11
CA GLY A 100 -0.64 1.66 4.32
C GLY A 100 -1.55 2.70 4.98
N ALA A 101 -2.70 2.27 5.50
CA ALA A 101 -3.64 3.14 6.19
C ALA A 101 -3.06 3.69 7.49
N VAL A 102 -2.44 2.84 8.32
CA VAL A 102 -1.83 3.25 9.60
C VAL A 102 -0.73 4.26 9.37
N TRP A 103 0.19 4.01 8.43
CA TRP A 103 1.26 4.97 8.10
C TRP A 103 0.71 6.32 7.64
N ALA A 104 -0.23 6.32 6.70
CA ALA A 104 -0.79 7.56 6.18
C ALA A 104 -1.56 8.36 7.23
N ILE A 105 -2.36 7.67 8.06
CA ILE A 105 -3.16 8.32 9.12
C ILE A 105 -2.26 8.83 10.23
N ALA A 106 -1.27 8.05 10.68
CA ALA A 106 -0.36 8.45 11.74
C ALA A 106 0.50 9.67 11.31
N ALA A 107 1.08 9.62 10.12
CA ALA A 107 1.81 10.73 9.50
C ALA A 107 0.95 12.00 9.43
N ALA A 108 -0.28 11.89 8.91
CA ALA A 108 -1.21 13.01 8.84
C ALA A 108 -1.59 13.54 10.24
N ALA A 109 -1.81 12.67 11.22
CA ALA A 109 -2.21 13.07 12.55
C ALA A 109 -1.10 13.83 13.30
N ASP A 110 0.15 13.40 13.18
CA ASP A 110 1.28 14.00 13.91
C ASP A 110 1.85 15.23 13.18
N HIS A 111 2.01 15.16 11.85
CA HIS A 111 2.82 16.15 11.12
C HIS A 111 2.07 17.00 10.11
N LEU A 112 0.81 16.71 9.76
CA LEU A 112 0.13 17.46 8.68
C LEU A 112 0.12 18.97 8.92
N LYS A 113 -0.17 19.40 10.15
CA LYS A 113 -0.17 20.83 10.50
C LYS A 113 1.22 21.43 10.35
N GLU A 114 2.26 20.77 10.87
CA GLU A 114 3.65 21.24 10.79
C GLU A 114 4.10 21.34 9.33
N VAL A 115 3.84 20.30 8.53
CA VAL A 115 4.13 20.24 7.09
C VAL A 115 3.47 21.39 6.33
N LEU A 116 2.24 21.77 6.68
CA LEU A 116 1.50 22.83 5.99
C LEU A 116 1.88 24.24 6.43
N THR A 117 2.36 24.43 7.67
CA THR A 117 2.43 25.76 8.29
C THR A 117 3.84 26.22 8.67
N VAL A 118 4.81 25.31 8.79
CA VAL A 118 6.17 25.64 9.26
C VAL A 118 7.17 25.67 8.10
N TRP A 119 8.05 26.67 8.10
CA TRP A 119 9.19 26.75 7.17
C TRP A 119 10.46 27.31 7.84
N PRO A 120 11.60 26.58 7.78
CA PRO A 120 11.76 25.22 7.25
C PRO A 120 11.15 24.16 8.19
N TYR A 121 10.61 23.08 7.62
CA TYR A 121 10.23 21.89 8.39
C TYR A 121 11.50 21.07 8.67
N ARG A 122 11.99 21.07 9.91
CA ARG A 122 13.22 20.35 10.33
C ARG A 122 14.41 20.60 9.39
N GLU A 123 14.97 19.56 8.76
CA GLU A 123 16.07 19.66 7.79
C GLU A 123 15.65 20.27 6.43
N GLY A 124 14.41 20.76 6.31
CA GLY A 124 13.92 21.53 5.18
C GLY A 124 13.10 20.69 4.19
N VAL A 125 13.40 20.84 2.90
CA VAL A 125 12.59 20.25 1.82
C VAL A 125 12.60 18.73 1.88
N LEU A 126 13.74 18.11 2.19
CA LEU A 126 13.86 16.65 2.18
C LEU A 126 12.95 16.01 3.24
N SER A 127 12.99 16.51 4.47
CA SER A 127 12.10 16.09 5.57
C SER A 127 10.64 16.19 5.18
N LYS A 128 10.26 17.31 4.55
CA LYS A 128 8.90 17.54 4.08
C LYS A 128 8.48 16.55 2.99
N LEU A 129 9.39 16.23 2.06
CA LEU A 129 9.14 15.24 1.00
C LEU A 129 9.00 13.82 1.54
N LEU A 130 9.81 13.44 2.53
CA LEU A 130 9.70 12.14 3.19
C LEU A 130 8.32 11.99 3.84
N GLU A 131 7.90 12.99 4.60
CA GLU A 131 6.64 12.95 5.35
C GLU A 131 5.41 12.96 4.43
N VAL A 132 5.38 13.88 3.45
CA VAL A 132 4.32 13.87 2.41
C VAL A 132 4.36 12.56 1.61
N GLY A 133 5.55 12.00 1.37
CA GLY A 133 5.74 10.71 0.73
C GLY A 133 5.06 9.57 1.50
N ILE A 134 5.22 9.52 2.83
CA ILE A 134 4.55 8.53 3.68
C ILE A 134 3.03 8.65 3.57
N MET A 135 2.48 9.88 3.64
CA MET A 135 1.04 10.11 3.53
C MET A 135 0.49 9.62 2.18
N LEU A 136 1.12 10.05 1.08
CA LEU A 136 0.62 9.76 -0.27
C LEU A 136 0.84 8.30 -0.66
N VAL A 137 2.03 7.75 -0.41
CA VAL A 137 2.35 6.35 -0.76
C VAL A 137 1.57 5.39 0.15
N GLY A 138 1.41 5.71 1.44
CA GLY A 138 0.61 4.93 2.38
C GLY A 138 -0.87 4.89 1.96
N ALA A 139 -1.44 6.04 1.62
CA ALA A 139 -2.82 6.12 1.13
C ALA A 139 -3.00 5.35 -0.19
N ALA A 140 -2.09 5.51 -1.15
CA ALA A 140 -2.11 4.77 -2.41
C ALA A 140 -2.03 3.26 -2.19
N LEU A 141 -1.13 2.81 -1.30
CA LEU A 141 -0.99 1.40 -0.93
C LEU A 141 -2.27 0.85 -0.30
N ALA A 142 -2.91 1.60 0.59
CA ALA A 142 -4.18 1.22 1.20
C ALA A 142 -5.26 1.08 0.12
N VAL A 143 -5.43 2.07 -0.75
CA VAL A 143 -6.45 2.05 -1.81
C VAL A 143 -6.26 0.86 -2.74
N ILE A 144 -5.06 0.63 -3.27
CA ILE A 144 -4.85 -0.48 -4.22
C ILE A 144 -5.03 -1.85 -3.55
N SER A 145 -4.58 -2.00 -2.29
CA SER A 145 -4.77 -3.24 -1.53
C SER A 145 -6.26 -3.51 -1.27
N LEU A 146 -7.04 -2.46 -0.95
CA LEU A 146 -8.49 -2.56 -0.77
C LEU A 146 -9.19 -2.94 -2.06
N VAL A 147 -8.82 -2.32 -3.19
CA VAL A 147 -9.38 -2.64 -4.51
C VAL A 147 -9.18 -4.13 -4.83
N VAL A 148 -7.99 -4.68 -4.59
CA VAL A 148 -7.70 -6.11 -4.78
C VAL A 148 -8.52 -7.01 -3.86
N LEU A 149 -8.74 -6.59 -2.60
CA LEU A 149 -9.59 -7.35 -1.67
C LEU A 149 -11.05 -7.37 -2.10
N LEU A 150 -11.55 -6.23 -2.59
CA LEU A 150 -12.93 -6.10 -3.05
C LEU A 150 -13.18 -6.88 -4.34
N SER A 151 -12.26 -6.86 -5.30
CA SER A 151 -12.41 -7.62 -6.56
C SER A 151 -12.48 -9.13 -6.30
N ARG A 152 -11.66 -9.65 -5.38
CA ARG A 152 -11.65 -11.08 -5.00
C ARG A 152 -12.93 -11.55 -4.31
N ASN A 153 -13.58 -10.68 -3.55
CA ASN A 153 -14.88 -11.03 -2.95
C ASN A 153 -15.95 -11.21 -4.02
N VAL A 154 -15.92 -10.38 -5.07
CA VAL A 154 -16.87 -10.48 -6.19
C VAL A 154 -16.69 -11.81 -6.92
N ASP A 155 -15.45 -12.23 -7.17
CA ASP A 155 -15.15 -13.50 -7.84
C ASP A 155 -15.65 -14.70 -7.01
N ALA A 156 -15.40 -14.68 -5.69
CA ALA A 156 -15.86 -15.72 -4.77
C ALA A 156 -17.40 -15.84 -4.71
N VAL A 157 -18.12 -14.72 -4.76
CA VAL A 157 -19.59 -14.71 -4.80
C VAL A 157 -20.11 -15.22 -6.14
N ARG A 158 -19.38 -15.01 -7.24
CA ARG A 158 -19.74 -15.46 -8.59
C ARG A 158 -19.44 -16.95 -8.85
N GLY A 159 -18.83 -17.66 -7.89
CA GLY A 159 -18.51 -19.07 -8.02
C GLY A 159 -17.47 -19.37 -9.11
N GLN A 160 -16.62 -18.39 -9.41
CA GLN A 160 -15.46 -18.56 -10.29
C GLN A 160 -14.23 -19.04 -9.49
#